data_AF-Q90W53-F1
#
_entry.id   AF-Q90W53-F1
#
_cell.length_a   1.000
_cell.length_b   1.000
_cell.length_c   1.000
_cell.angle_alpha   90.00
_cell.angle_beta   90.00
_cell.angle_gamma   90.00
#
_symmetry.space_group_name_H-M   'P 1'
#
loop_
_entity.id
_entity.type
_entity.pdbx_description
1 polymer ?
#
loop_
_entity_poly.entity_id
_entity_poly.type
_entity_poly.pdbx_seq_one_letter_code
_entity_poly.pdbx_strand_id
1 'polypeptide(L)'
;MGDAPPAEAAPAEAAPAEAPAAPAGFSADQVEDFKEAFGLFDKVGDNQVAYNQVADIMRALNQNPTNGEVKKLLGSPSAEDMANKRMNFDTFLPLLAKQDAVQKGTYDDYVEGLRVFDKEGNGTVLGAELRIVLGTMGEKMKEDEIDALMQGQEDDNGAVNYEAFVKHIMSV
;
A
#
# COMPACT_ATOMS: atom_id res chain seq x y z
N MET A 1 42.56 0.52 44.66
CA MET A 1 41.29 1.25 44.84
C MET A 1 41.00 1.90 43.50
N GLY A 2 39.87 1.52 42.90
CA GLY A 2 39.59 1.67 41.47
C GLY A 2 39.51 3.12 41.02
N ASP A 3 40.18 3.39 39.91
CA ASP A 3 39.96 4.56 39.08
C ASP A 3 38.74 4.27 38.19
N ALA A 4 37.65 5.01 38.40
CA ALA A 4 36.49 4.96 37.54
C ALA A 4 36.78 5.79 36.27
N PRO A 5 36.64 5.23 35.06
CA PRO A 5 36.78 6.02 33.84
C PRO A 5 35.58 6.98 33.68
N PRO A 6 35.80 8.16 33.07
CA PRO A 6 34.75 9.14 32.80
C PRO A 6 33.75 8.62 31.77
N ALA A 7 32.49 8.98 31.95
CA ALA A 7 31.38 8.66 31.06
C ALA A 7 31.65 9.19 29.64
N GLU A 8 31.73 8.25 28.70
CA GLU A 8 31.78 8.51 27.26
C GLU A 8 30.41 9.04 26.83
N ALA A 9 30.36 10.32 26.47
CA ALA A 9 29.19 10.95 25.90
C ALA A 9 28.90 10.31 24.55
N ALA A 10 27.69 9.74 24.41
CA ALA A 10 27.20 9.22 23.14
C ALA A 10 27.30 10.30 22.04
N PRO A 11 27.79 9.95 20.84
CA PRO A 11 27.80 10.90 19.73
C PRO A 11 26.36 11.21 19.31
N ALA A 12 26.07 12.50 19.24
CA ALA A 12 24.82 13.04 18.74
C ALA A 12 24.54 12.51 17.34
N GLU A 13 23.35 11.92 17.18
CA GLU A 13 22.74 11.56 15.90
C GLU A 13 22.64 12.83 15.06
N ALA A 14 23.52 12.94 14.06
CA ALA A 14 23.50 14.04 13.11
C ALA A 14 22.27 13.87 12.22
N ALA A 15 21.32 14.80 12.34
CA ALA A 15 20.21 14.96 11.41
C ALA A 15 20.75 14.97 9.97
N PRO A 16 20.18 14.18 9.04
CA PRO A 16 20.65 14.17 7.66
C PRO A 16 20.34 15.53 7.02
N ALA A 17 21.39 16.11 6.42
CA ALA A 17 21.36 17.35 5.69
C ALA A 17 20.30 17.32 4.58
N GLU A 18 19.54 18.41 4.45
CA GLU A 18 18.63 18.66 3.33
C GLU A 18 19.38 18.50 1.99
N ALA A 19 19.09 17.40 1.30
CA ALA A 19 19.49 17.16 -0.08
C ALA A 19 18.65 18.04 -1.03
N PRO A 20 19.20 18.44 -2.19
CA PRO A 20 18.50 19.30 -3.15
C PRO A 20 17.22 18.62 -3.62
N ALA A 21 16.11 19.38 -3.67
CA ALA A 21 14.78 18.90 -4.04
C ALA A 21 14.83 18.08 -5.35
N ALA A 22 14.70 16.75 -5.20
CA ALA A 22 14.67 15.84 -6.32
C ALA A 22 13.31 15.93 -7.05
N PRO A 23 13.21 15.44 -8.30
CA PRO A 23 11.97 15.50 -9.05
C PRO A 23 10.89 14.75 -8.26
N ALA A 24 9.88 15.48 -7.82
CA ALA A 24 8.69 14.99 -7.12
C ALA A 24 8.82 14.64 -5.61
N GLY A 25 9.85 15.12 -4.91
CA GLY A 25 9.88 15.12 -3.43
C GLY A 25 10.51 13.91 -2.75
N PHE A 26 11.14 13.00 -3.50
CA PHE A 26 11.89 11.87 -2.98
C PHE A 26 13.40 12.18 -2.86
N SER A 27 14.14 11.44 -2.04
CA SER A 27 15.62 11.53 -2.01
C SER A 27 16.25 10.83 -3.21
N ALA A 28 17.53 11.10 -3.48
CA ALA A 28 18.27 10.40 -4.55
C ALA A 28 18.30 8.88 -4.32
N ASP A 29 18.54 8.46 -3.07
CA ASP A 29 18.56 7.03 -2.70
C ASP A 29 17.20 6.38 -2.95
N GLN A 30 16.09 7.03 -2.54
CA GLN A 30 14.74 6.53 -2.79
C GLN A 30 14.44 6.39 -4.30
N VAL A 31 14.90 7.35 -5.10
CA VAL A 31 14.73 7.29 -6.56
C VAL A 31 15.52 6.12 -7.15
N GLU A 32 16.71 5.81 -6.62
CA GLU A 32 17.46 4.62 -7.02
C GLU A 32 16.73 3.33 -6.62
N ASP A 33 16.24 3.22 -5.38
CA ASP A 33 15.44 2.07 -4.92
C ASP A 33 14.20 1.85 -5.81
N PHE A 34 13.48 2.93 -6.16
CA PHE A 34 12.32 2.86 -7.04
C PHE A 34 12.69 2.42 -8.45
N LYS A 35 13.86 2.83 -8.95
CA LYS A 35 14.34 2.45 -10.27
C LYS A 35 14.76 0.99 -10.30
N GLU A 36 15.39 0.50 -9.23
CA GLU A 36 15.70 -0.93 -9.07
C GLU A 36 14.43 -1.77 -9.02
N ALA A 37 13.46 -1.38 -8.19
CA ALA A 37 12.16 -2.05 -8.12
C ALA A 37 11.43 -2.04 -9.47
N PHE A 38 11.44 -0.92 -10.19
CA PHE A 38 10.88 -0.81 -11.55
C PHE A 38 11.59 -1.77 -12.53
N GLY A 39 12.91 -1.88 -12.44
CA GLY A 39 13.72 -2.79 -13.24
C GLY A 39 13.38 -4.26 -13.03
N LEU A 40 12.92 -4.67 -11.83
CA LEU A 40 12.48 -6.04 -11.56
C LEU A 40 11.25 -6.46 -12.38
N PHE A 41 10.42 -5.49 -12.81
CA PHE A 41 9.22 -5.75 -13.60
C PHE A 41 9.45 -5.61 -15.11
N ASP A 42 10.55 -5.00 -15.53
CA ASP A 42 10.95 -4.89 -16.93
C ASP A 42 11.54 -6.22 -17.44
N LYS A 43 10.66 -7.06 -17.98
CA LYS A 43 11.05 -8.35 -18.58
C LYS A 43 11.78 -8.22 -19.91
N VAL A 44 11.72 -7.06 -20.56
CA VAL A 44 12.26 -6.83 -21.90
C VAL A 44 13.64 -6.18 -21.84
N GLY A 45 13.92 -5.43 -20.78
CA GLY A 45 15.20 -4.74 -20.56
C GLY A 45 15.33 -3.42 -21.31
N ASP A 46 14.21 -2.80 -21.69
CA ASP A 46 14.16 -1.50 -22.39
C ASP A 46 13.83 -0.32 -21.47
N ASN A 47 13.91 -0.52 -20.15
CA ASN A 47 13.57 0.44 -19.10
C ASN A 47 12.10 0.89 -19.17
N GLN A 48 11.22 -0.03 -19.56
CA GLN A 48 9.78 0.22 -19.64
C GLN A 48 8.97 -0.89 -18.99
N VAL A 49 7.86 -0.54 -18.36
CA VAL A 49 6.90 -1.51 -17.78
C VAL A 49 5.55 -1.36 -18.45
N ALA A 50 4.81 -2.45 -18.56
CA ALA A 50 3.47 -2.41 -19.12
C ALA A 50 2.50 -1.69 -18.16
N TYR A 51 1.49 -1.00 -18.70
CA TYR A 51 0.52 -0.24 -17.90
C TYR A 51 -0.21 -1.12 -16.88
N ASN A 52 -0.45 -2.40 -17.19
CA ASN A 52 -1.05 -3.37 -16.28
C ASN A 52 -0.15 -3.76 -15.09
N GLN A 53 1.17 -3.55 -15.16
CA GLN A 53 2.11 -3.85 -14.06
C GLN A 53 2.28 -2.66 -13.10
N VAL A 54 1.83 -1.47 -13.47
CA VAL A 54 2.03 -0.24 -12.68
C VAL A 54 1.45 -0.39 -11.27
N ALA A 55 0.29 -1.03 -11.13
CA ALA A 55 -0.33 -1.26 -9.83
C ALA A 55 0.50 -2.18 -8.94
N ASP A 56 1.08 -3.25 -9.51
CA ASP A 56 1.92 -4.19 -8.77
C ASP A 56 3.25 -3.56 -8.35
N ILE A 57 3.84 -2.72 -9.20
CA ILE A 57 5.06 -1.96 -8.86
C ILE A 57 4.78 -0.99 -7.71
N MET A 58 3.68 -0.24 -7.78
CA MET A 58 3.32 0.69 -6.70
C MET A 58 3.05 -0.05 -5.37
N ARG A 59 2.46 -1.24 -5.41
CA ARG A 59 2.29 -2.10 -4.23
C ARG A 59 3.63 -2.62 -3.70
N ALA A 60 4.54 -3.03 -4.57
CA ALA A 60 5.91 -3.42 -4.18
C ALA A 60 6.68 -2.26 -3.52
N LEU A 61 6.32 -1.01 -3.85
CA LEU A 61 6.86 0.22 -3.25
C LEU A 61 6.04 0.71 -2.03
N ASN A 62 5.19 -0.13 -1.44
CA ASN A 62 4.37 0.16 -0.25
C ASN A 62 3.38 1.32 -0.41
N GLN A 63 3.04 1.71 -1.65
CA GLN A 63 2.05 2.74 -1.91
C GLN A 63 0.60 2.23 -1.85
N ASN A 64 0.42 0.91 -2.04
CA ASN A 64 -0.84 0.18 -1.94
C ASN A 64 -2.06 0.87 -2.60
N PRO A 65 -1.96 1.38 -3.85
CA PRO A 65 -3.11 1.97 -4.53
C PRO A 65 -4.15 0.91 -4.94
N THR A 66 -5.41 1.34 -5.02
CA THR A 66 -6.47 0.58 -5.70
C THR A 66 -6.26 0.58 -7.21
N ASN A 67 -6.81 -0.41 -7.91
CA ASN A 67 -6.71 -0.49 -9.37
C ASN A 67 -7.38 0.71 -10.05
N GLY A 68 -8.46 1.22 -9.47
CA GLY A 68 -9.17 2.42 -9.88
C GLY A 68 -8.33 3.68 -9.72
N GLU A 69 -7.58 3.82 -8.63
CA GLU A 69 -6.63 4.93 -8.44
C GLU A 69 -5.51 4.89 -9.48
N VAL A 70 -4.88 3.73 -9.69
CA VAL A 70 -3.85 3.56 -10.73
C VAL A 70 -4.41 3.92 -12.11
N LYS A 71 -5.62 3.45 -12.43
CA LYS A 71 -6.26 3.77 -13.70
C LYS A 71 -6.51 5.28 -13.85
N LYS A 72 -6.88 5.98 -12.77
CA LYS A 72 -7.02 7.45 -12.77
C LYS A 72 -5.66 8.15 -12.94
N LEU A 73 -4.62 7.69 -12.25
CA LEU A 73 -3.25 8.22 -12.37
C LEU A 73 -2.72 8.07 -13.80
N LEU A 74 -3.03 6.96 -14.46
CA LEU A 74 -2.71 6.69 -15.86
C LEU A 74 -3.55 7.48 -16.87
N GLY A 75 -4.53 8.28 -16.43
CA GLY A 75 -5.38 9.10 -17.29
C GLY A 75 -6.59 8.36 -17.87
N SER A 76 -7.12 7.36 -17.17
CA SER A 76 -8.25 6.51 -17.61
C SER A 76 -8.03 5.82 -18.96
N PRO A 77 -6.93 5.05 -19.12
CA PRO A 77 -6.64 4.31 -20.34
C PRO A 77 -7.73 3.28 -20.67
N SER A 78 -7.88 3.00 -21.97
CA SER A 78 -8.71 1.90 -22.47
C SER A 78 -8.12 0.53 -22.10
N ALA A 79 -8.89 -0.55 -22.27
CA ALA A 79 -8.37 -1.91 -22.04
C ALA A 79 -7.23 -2.26 -23.02
N GLU A 80 -7.32 -1.77 -24.26
CA GLU A 80 -6.26 -1.91 -25.26
C GLU A 80 -5.01 -1.14 -24.88
N ASP A 81 -5.15 0.08 -24.33
CA ASP A 81 -4.03 0.83 -23.81
C ASP A 81 -3.37 0.11 -22.63
N MET A 82 -4.16 -0.41 -21.68
CA MET A 82 -3.63 -1.16 -20.53
C MET A 82 -2.84 -2.42 -20.95
N ALA A 83 -3.22 -3.04 -22.07
CA ALA A 83 -2.56 -4.24 -22.60
C ALA A 83 -1.33 -3.95 -23.47
N ASN A 84 -1.34 -2.84 -24.22
CA ASN A 84 -0.33 -2.57 -25.24
C ASN A 84 0.62 -1.40 -24.91
N LYS A 85 0.20 -0.47 -24.04
CA LYS A 85 1.05 0.66 -23.66
C LYS A 85 2.05 0.26 -22.59
N ARG A 86 3.20 0.90 -22.72
CA ARG A 86 4.31 0.81 -21.77
C ARG A 86 4.70 2.21 -21.33
N MET A 87 5.25 2.28 -20.12
CA MET A 87 5.65 3.50 -19.44
C MET A 87 7.13 3.41 -19.09
N ASN A 88 7.88 4.50 -19.22
CA ASN A 88 9.25 4.60 -18.72
C ASN A 88 9.28 5.13 -17.28
N PHE A 89 10.44 5.01 -16.63
CA PHE A 89 10.60 5.44 -15.24
C PHE A 89 10.33 6.93 -15.03
N ASP A 90 10.77 7.81 -15.95
CA ASP A 90 10.55 9.26 -15.85
C ASP A 90 9.05 9.64 -15.82
N THR A 91 8.19 8.84 -16.46
CA THR A 91 6.74 9.04 -16.44
C THR A 91 6.09 8.38 -15.23
N PHE A 92 6.69 7.30 -14.70
CA PHE A 92 6.20 6.59 -13.51
C PHE A 92 6.45 7.36 -12.21
N LEU A 93 7.64 7.94 -12.03
CA LEU A 93 8.03 8.66 -10.82
C LEU A 93 7.04 9.75 -10.36
N PRO A 94 6.54 10.65 -11.24
CA PRO A 94 5.56 11.64 -10.83
C PRO A 94 4.18 11.03 -10.48
N LEU A 95 3.84 9.84 -10.98
CA LEU A 95 2.63 9.14 -10.57
C LEU A 95 2.80 8.53 -9.18
N LEU A 96 3.98 7.99 -8.89
CA LEU A 96 4.34 7.49 -7.57
C LEU A 96 4.27 8.59 -6.51
N ALA A 97 4.86 9.76 -6.79
CA ALA A 97 4.80 10.91 -5.88
C ALA A 97 3.38 11.40 -5.61
N LYS A 98 2.51 11.40 -6.63
CA LYS A 98 1.10 11.74 -6.45
C LYS A 98 0.39 10.76 -5.53
N GLN A 99 0.69 9.47 -5.66
CA GLN A 99 0.11 8.44 -4.80
C GLN A 99 0.66 8.52 -3.37
N ASP A 100 1.95 8.82 -3.21
CA ASP A 100 2.59 8.98 -1.90
C ASP A 100 2.00 10.15 -1.09
N ALA A 101 1.62 11.22 -1.78
CA ALA A 101 0.92 12.36 -1.18
C ALA A 101 -0.55 12.07 -0.81
N VAL A 102 -1.13 10.94 -1.22
CA VAL A 102 -2.51 10.57 -0.85
C VAL A 102 -2.53 10.12 0.60
N GLN A 103 -3.40 10.75 1.40
CA GLN A 103 -3.61 10.33 2.78
C GLN A 103 -4.20 8.92 2.81
N LYS A 104 -3.43 7.97 3.34
CA LYS A 104 -3.87 6.60 3.59
C LYS A 104 -4.81 6.58 4.80
N GLY A 105 -5.76 5.66 4.78
CA GLY A 105 -6.65 5.44 5.93
C GLY A 105 -5.87 4.98 7.14
N THR A 106 -6.26 5.45 8.33
CA THR A 106 -5.68 4.98 9.58
C THR A 106 -6.41 3.75 10.09
N TYR A 107 -5.80 3.03 11.04
CA TYR A 107 -6.46 1.91 11.72
C TYR A 107 -7.85 2.30 12.25
N ASP A 108 -7.94 3.45 12.93
CA ASP A 108 -9.18 3.97 13.47
C ASP A 108 -10.22 4.25 12.38
N ASP A 109 -9.83 4.79 11.22
CA ASP A 109 -10.77 5.01 10.09
C ASP A 109 -11.43 3.70 9.63
N TYR A 110 -10.65 2.62 9.53
CA TYR A 110 -11.17 1.32 9.10
C TYR A 110 -12.04 0.66 10.17
N VAL A 111 -11.63 0.75 11.45
CA VAL A 111 -12.39 0.20 12.58
C VAL A 111 -13.73 0.93 12.73
N GLU A 112 -13.75 2.26 12.67
CA GLU A 112 -14.99 3.04 12.73
C GLU A 112 -15.91 2.74 11.53
N GLY A 113 -15.33 2.52 10.33
CA GLY A 113 -16.08 2.10 9.16
C GLY A 113 -16.76 0.74 9.33
N LEU A 114 -16.08 -0.23 9.95
CA LEU A 114 -16.61 -1.57 10.19
C LEU A 114 -17.57 -1.63 11.38
N ARG A 115 -17.41 -0.75 12.38
CA ARG A 115 -18.32 -0.65 13.53
C ARG A 115 -19.77 -0.38 13.12
N VAL A 116 -20.02 0.24 11.96
CA VAL A 116 -21.39 0.45 11.44
C VAL A 116 -22.15 -0.87 11.22
N PHE A 117 -21.42 -1.97 11.01
CA PHE A 117 -22.00 -3.31 10.84
C PHE A 117 -22.12 -4.09 12.17
N ASP A 118 -21.43 -3.67 13.22
CA ASP A 118 -21.50 -4.24 14.57
C ASP A 118 -22.71 -3.67 15.33
N LYS A 119 -23.89 -4.25 15.06
CA LYS A 119 -25.15 -3.83 15.70
C LYS A 119 -25.18 -4.10 17.21
N GLU A 120 -24.39 -5.05 17.68
CA GLU A 120 -24.37 -5.50 19.07
C GLU A 120 -23.31 -4.76 19.90
N GLY A 121 -22.36 -4.07 19.24
CA GLY A 121 -21.25 -3.37 19.89
C GLY A 121 -20.26 -4.30 20.57
N ASN A 122 -20.13 -5.55 20.06
CA ASN A 122 -19.34 -6.59 20.70
C ASN A 122 -17.94 -6.77 20.06
N GLY A 123 -17.58 -5.94 19.08
CA GLY A 123 -16.30 -6.03 18.39
C GLY A 123 -16.27 -7.06 17.26
N THR A 124 -17.42 -7.57 16.83
CA THR A 124 -17.51 -8.58 15.76
C THR A 124 -18.55 -8.24 14.70
N VAL A 125 -18.34 -8.76 13.50
CA VAL A 125 -19.30 -8.70 12.38
C VAL A 125 -19.47 -10.10 11.81
N LEU A 126 -20.64 -10.42 11.24
CA LEU A 126 -20.81 -11.69 10.55
C LEU A 126 -19.91 -11.74 9.32
N GLY A 127 -19.15 -12.82 9.15
CA GLY A 127 -18.27 -13.00 8.00
C GLY A 127 -19.02 -12.92 6.68
N ALA A 128 -20.25 -13.41 6.64
CA ALA A 128 -21.16 -13.26 5.50
C ALA A 128 -21.49 -11.79 5.18
N GLU A 129 -21.71 -10.94 6.18
CA GLU A 129 -21.94 -9.50 5.96
C GLU A 129 -20.65 -8.82 5.46
N LEU A 130 -19.51 -9.15 6.06
CA LEU A 130 -18.21 -8.60 5.65
C LEU A 130 -17.86 -8.96 4.20
N ARG A 131 -18.11 -10.20 3.77
CA ARG A 131 -17.95 -10.64 2.37
C ARG A 131 -18.80 -9.82 1.41
N ILE A 132 -20.05 -9.53 1.78
CA ILE A 132 -20.94 -8.69 0.97
C ILE A 132 -20.39 -7.27 0.88
N VAL A 133 -19.91 -6.69 1.99
CA VAL A 133 -19.32 -5.35 2.00
C VAL A 133 -18.13 -5.28 1.06
N LEU A 134 -17.18 -6.22 1.14
CA LEU A 134 -15.98 -6.27 0.28
C LEU A 134 -16.31 -6.48 -1.21
N GLY A 135 -17.42 -7.17 -1.52
CA GLY A 135 -17.86 -7.38 -2.90
C GLY A 135 -18.75 -6.26 -3.49
N THR A 136 -19.28 -5.37 -2.66
CA THR A 136 -20.29 -4.39 -3.09
C THR A 136 -19.93 -2.93 -2.85
N MET A 137 -19.18 -2.63 -1.79
CA MET A 137 -18.77 -1.28 -1.42
C MET A 137 -17.36 -0.95 -1.93
N GLY A 138 -17.19 0.23 -2.51
CA GLY A 138 -15.88 0.70 -2.99
C GLY A 138 -15.41 -0.01 -4.26
N GLU A 139 -14.12 -0.32 -4.32
CA GLU A 139 -13.53 -1.14 -5.39
C GLU A 139 -13.86 -2.61 -5.13
N LYS A 140 -14.75 -3.16 -5.96
CA LYS A 140 -15.23 -4.54 -5.81
C LYS A 140 -14.09 -5.53 -5.95
N MET A 141 -13.93 -6.35 -4.92
CA MET A 141 -13.04 -7.51 -4.96
C MET A 141 -13.75 -8.71 -5.59
N LYS A 142 -13.00 -9.59 -6.25
CA LYS A 142 -13.54 -10.86 -6.75
C LYS A 142 -13.77 -11.83 -5.60
N GLU A 143 -14.67 -12.80 -5.80
CA GLU A 143 -14.97 -13.82 -4.80
C GLU A 143 -13.71 -14.55 -4.34
N ASP A 144 -12.82 -14.95 -5.27
CA ASP A 144 -11.56 -15.62 -4.93
C ASP A 144 -10.62 -14.75 -4.06
N GLU A 145 -10.60 -13.43 -4.29
CA GLU A 145 -9.78 -12.49 -3.51
C GLU A 145 -10.36 -12.29 -2.11
N ILE A 146 -11.69 -12.25 -2.00
CA ILE A 146 -12.41 -12.17 -0.72
C ILE A 146 -12.21 -13.46 0.07
N ASP A 147 -12.31 -14.62 -0.56
CA ASP A 147 -12.09 -15.91 0.10
C ASP A 147 -10.67 -16.04 0.66
N ALA A 148 -9.67 -15.61 -0.11
CA ALA A 148 -8.29 -15.58 0.35
C ALA A 148 -8.10 -14.63 1.56
N LEU A 149 -8.76 -13.47 1.54
CA LEU A 149 -8.68 -12.49 2.62
C LEU A 149 -9.39 -12.95 3.91
N MET A 150 -10.53 -13.63 3.76
CA MET A 150 -11.36 -14.10 4.87
C MET A 150 -10.85 -15.41 5.47
N GLN A 151 -9.90 -16.08 4.82
CA GLN A 151 -9.37 -17.36 5.26
C GLN A 151 -8.78 -17.28 6.68
N GLY A 152 -9.40 -18.02 7.61
CA GLY A 152 -8.96 -18.08 9.02
C GLY A 152 -9.32 -16.86 9.87
N GLN A 153 -10.16 -15.96 9.36
CA GLN A 153 -10.64 -14.78 10.11
C GLN A 153 -11.95 -15.05 10.86
N GLU A 154 -12.71 -16.05 10.41
CA GLU A 154 -14.00 -16.44 10.99
C GLU A 154 -13.81 -17.39 12.17
N ASP A 155 -14.54 -17.16 13.26
CA ASP A 155 -14.62 -18.07 14.41
C ASP A 155 -15.60 -19.24 14.16
N ASP A 156 -15.79 -20.11 15.16
CA ASP A 156 -16.72 -21.25 15.08
C ASP A 156 -18.18 -20.85 14.81
N ASN A 157 -18.54 -19.58 15.02
CA ASN A 157 -19.88 -19.03 14.78
C ASN A 157 -19.97 -18.26 13.45
N GLY A 158 -18.89 -18.19 12.67
CA GLY A 158 -18.82 -17.40 11.44
C GLY A 158 -18.72 -15.89 11.70
N ALA A 159 -18.28 -15.48 12.89
CA ALA A 159 -18.05 -14.09 13.25
C ALA A 159 -16.59 -13.70 13.03
N VAL A 160 -16.35 -12.47 12.63
CA VAL A 160 -15.02 -11.88 12.42
C VAL A 160 -14.82 -10.75 13.41
N ASN A 161 -13.72 -10.80 14.17
CA ASN A 161 -13.28 -9.67 14.98
C ASN A 161 -12.66 -8.61 14.05
N TYR A 162 -13.36 -7.51 13.80
CA TYR A 162 -12.95 -6.52 12.81
C TYR A 162 -11.68 -5.76 13.20
N GLU A 163 -11.41 -5.59 14.49
CA GLU A 163 -10.17 -4.98 14.98
C GLU A 163 -8.94 -5.83 14.63
N ALA A 164 -9.01 -7.13 14.93
CA ALA A 164 -7.98 -8.09 14.56
C ALA A 164 -7.83 -8.21 13.04
N PHE A 165 -8.95 -8.21 12.31
CA PHE A 165 -8.96 -8.24 10.84
C PHE A 165 -8.28 -7.03 10.22
N VAL A 166 -8.63 -5.81 10.66
CA VAL A 166 -7.98 -4.57 10.17
C VAL A 166 -6.49 -4.58 10.51
N LYS A 167 -6.13 -4.99 11.73
CA LYS A 167 -4.72 -5.10 12.13
C LYS A 167 -3.95 -6.10 11.27
N HIS A 168 -4.58 -7.23 10.91
CA HIS A 168 -4.01 -8.20 9.99
C HIS A 168 -3.75 -7.58 8.62
N ILE A 169 -4.72 -6.85 8.06
CA ILE A 169 -4.63 -6.19 6.75
C ILE A 169 -3.60 -5.06 6.72
N MET A 170 -3.47 -4.30 7.80
CA MET A 170 -2.51 -3.19 7.86
C MET A 170 -1.09 -3.62 8.21
N SER A 171 -0.90 -4.88 8.61
CA SER A 171 0.40 -5.44 8.99
C SER A 171 1.05 -6.27 7.88
N VAL A 172 0.35 -6.48 6.76
CA VAL A 172 0.84 -7.13 5.53
C VAL A 172 1.32 -6.09 4.52
#